data_AF-A0A3D2JYJ3-F1
#
_entry.id   AF-A0A3D2JYJ3-F1
#
_cell.length_a   1.000
_cell.length_b   1.000
_cell.length_c   1.000
_cell.angle_alpha   90.00
_cell.angle_beta   90.00
_cell.angle_gamma   90.00
#
_symmetry.space_group_name_H-M   'P 1'
#
loop_
_entity.id
_entity.type
_entity.pdbx_description
1 polymer ?
#
loop_
_entity_poly.entity_id
_entity_poly.type
_entity_poly.pdbx_seq_one_letter_code
_entity_poly.pdbx_strand_id
1 'polypeptide(L)'
;MPRLTAILLFSLLLSLSIQARTFYNSEGKSIEAELITVEGNLATLKLKNGRITRVAVSKFSNSDQAHIKEWWQENKNKITARDVRLTIRQKNHFTKKPETKIIKNKGRIKTSESEFNYLCKLDNYSAKTVNGIKAIFNIHKRVSKRDKNGSSREVKIVTNSMQLDLLQSKGSLKFASEGEKCSSLSDTANNQSLRETIIGMEMTLYADGKEILTQCHPENFSRFLEEQEARNEKKEIANEIREDNKDIADGKRNSSGQGRKYDEDVARDKRKRAAADAVAQRKADEQAARDKNKEKFNNRQR
;
A
#
# COMPACT_ATOMS: atom_id res chain seq x y z
N MET A 1 -37.24 -30.89 34.18
CA MET A 1 -37.27 -30.75 32.71
C MET A 1 -38.35 -29.75 32.37
N PRO A 2 -38.01 -28.58 31.79
CA PRO A 2 -38.16 -28.47 30.33
C PRO A 2 -37.29 -27.38 29.62
N ARG A 3 -37.34 -27.42 28.28
CA ARG A 3 -37.19 -26.34 27.25
C ARG A 3 -35.79 -25.84 26.84
N LEU A 4 -35.32 -26.45 25.75
CA LEU A 4 -34.68 -25.78 24.60
C LEU A 4 -35.37 -24.45 24.27
N THR A 5 -34.57 -23.39 24.07
CA THR A 5 -34.82 -22.36 23.05
C THR A 5 -33.49 -21.77 22.60
N ALA A 6 -33.15 -22.07 21.36
CA ALA A 6 -32.11 -21.42 20.58
C ALA A 6 -32.45 -19.95 20.36
N ILE A 7 -31.42 -19.11 20.17
CA ILE A 7 -31.33 -18.13 19.08
C ILE A 7 -29.83 -17.83 18.94
N LEU A 8 -29.21 -18.60 18.04
CA LEU A 8 -27.89 -18.41 17.49
C LEU A 8 -28.09 -17.46 16.30
N LEU A 9 -27.99 -16.15 16.55
CA LEU A 9 -28.31 -15.13 15.55
C LEU A 9 -27.25 -14.03 15.56
N PHE A 10 -26.05 -14.37 15.07
CA PHE A 10 -25.13 -13.37 14.50
C PHE A 10 -24.06 -13.99 13.59
N SER A 11 -24.44 -14.97 12.78
CA SER A 11 -23.60 -15.54 11.71
C SER A 11 -24.13 -15.13 10.34
N LEU A 12 -24.30 -13.81 10.15
CA LEU A 12 -24.50 -13.23 8.82
C LEU A 12 -23.72 -11.92 8.66
N LEU A 13 -22.45 -11.91 9.08
CA LEU A 13 -21.45 -11.07 8.40
C LEU A 13 -21.18 -11.72 7.06
N LEU A 14 -22.09 -11.46 6.12
CA LEU A 14 -21.96 -11.80 4.72
C LEU A 14 -20.64 -11.20 4.23
N SER A 15 -19.67 -12.06 3.97
CA SER A 15 -18.49 -11.75 3.19
C SER A 15 -18.97 -11.29 1.82
N LEU A 16 -19.22 -9.99 1.64
CA LEU A 16 -19.40 -9.36 0.32
C LEU A 16 -18.05 -9.33 -0.41
N SER A 17 -17.46 -10.50 -0.63
CA SER A 17 -16.63 -10.71 -1.81
C SER A 17 -17.60 -10.87 -2.97
N ILE A 18 -17.55 -9.97 -3.96
CA ILE A 18 -18.22 -10.15 -5.24
C ILE A 18 -17.75 -11.51 -5.79
N GLN A 19 -18.59 -12.52 -5.59
CA GLN A 19 -18.36 -13.92 -5.96
C GLN A 19 -19.12 -14.19 -7.26
N ALA A 20 -18.51 -15.00 -8.13
CA ALA A 20 -19.20 -15.51 -9.30
C ALA A 20 -20.56 -16.10 -8.90
N ARG A 21 -21.61 -15.68 -9.61
CA ARG A 21 -22.99 -16.10 -9.40
C ARG A 21 -23.48 -16.88 -10.62
N THR A 22 -24.40 -17.81 -10.38
CA THR A 22 -25.15 -18.46 -11.45
C THR A 22 -26.26 -17.54 -11.95
N PHE A 23 -26.18 -17.16 -13.22
CA PHE A 23 -27.22 -16.44 -13.95
C PHE A 23 -28.01 -17.41 -14.82
N TYR A 24 -29.31 -17.17 -14.96
CA TYR A 24 -30.23 -17.99 -15.76
C TYR A 24 -30.79 -17.18 -16.92
N ASN A 25 -31.07 -17.83 -18.05
CA ASN A 25 -31.84 -17.24 -19.14
C ASN A 25 -33.34 -17.58 -19.03
N SER A 26 -34.16 -17.03 -19.92
CA SER A 26 -35.62 -17.31 -19.97
C SER A 26 -35.98 -18.78 -20.26
N GLU A 27 -35.04 -19.56 -20.81
CA GLU A 27 -35.21 -21.00 -21.11
C GLU A 27 -34.69 -21.90 -19.95
N GLY A 28 -34.23 -21.31 -18.84
CA GLY A 28 -33.68 -22.06 -17.69
C GLY A 28 -32.23 -22.51 -17.83
N LYS A 29 -31.54 -22.19 -18.93
CA LYS A 29 -30.09 -22.42 -19.08
C LYS A 29 -29.31 -21.50 -18.16
N SER A 30 -28.25 -22.02 -17.56
CA SER A 30 -27.45 -21.29 -16.57
C SER A 30 -26.01 -21.04 -17.02
N ILE A 31 -25.42 -19.96 -16.50
CA ILE A 31 -24.00 -19.63 -16.65
C ILE A 31 -23.45 -19.13 -15.30
N GLU A 32 -22.31 -19.69 -14.87
CA GLU A 32 -21.59 -19.22 -13.67
C GLU A 32 -20.61 -18.11 -14.09
N ALA A 33 -20.84 -16.89 -13.61
CA ALA A 33 -20.08 -15.72 -14.02
C ALA A 33 -20.00 -14.62 -12.96
N GLU A 34 -19.01 -13.75 -13.09
CA GLU A 34 -18.90 -12.49 -12.38
C GLU A 34 -19.43 -11.35 -13.28
N LEU A 35 -20.36 -10.55 -12.78
CA LEU A 35 -20.84 -9.36 -13.48
C LEU A 35 -19.81 -8.22 -13.35
N ILE A 36 -19.26 -7.76 -14.48
CA ILE A 36 -18.16 -6.78 -14.52
C ILE A 36 -18.69 -5.36 -14.74
N THR A 37 -19.59 -5.17 -15.70
CA THR A 37 -20.15 -3.87 -16.06
C THR A 37 -21.50 -4.04 -16.75
N VAL A 38 -22.34 -3.01 -16.67
CA VAL A 38 -23.62 -2.91 -17.38
C VAL A 38 -23.63 -1.58 -18.13
N GLU A 39 -23.76 -1.64 -19.45
CA GLU A 39 -23.82 -0.50 -20.35
C GLU A 39 -25.15 -0.54 -21.10
N GLY A 40 -26.09 0.34 -20.72
CA GLY A 40 -27.44 0.33 -21.27
C GLY A 40 -28.12 -1.03 -21.04
N ASN A 41 -28.43 -1.74 -22.13
CA ASN A 41 -29.07 -3.06 -22.10
C ASN A 41 -28.06 -4.23 -22.22
N LEU A 42 -26.74 -4.00 -22.06
CA LEU A 42 -25.72 -5.05 -22.17
C LEU A 42 -24.99 -5.27 -20.85
N ALA A 43 -25.05 -6.50 -20.34
CA ALA A 43 -24.25 -6.97 -19.22
C ALA A 43 -22.98 -7.64 -19.72
N THR A 44 -21.82 -7.20 -19.22
CA THR A 44 -20.53 -7.84 -19.47
C THR A 44 -20.19 -8.78 -18.33
N LEU A 45 -20.05 -10.06 -18.65
CA LEU A 45 -19.82 -11.14 -17.70
C LEU A 45 -18.43 -11.75 -17.90
N LYS A 46 -17.76 -12.08 -16.80
CA LYS A 46 -16.54 -12.91 -16.79
C LYS A 46 -16.90 -14.31 -16.32
N LEU A 47 -16.81 -15.27 -17.21
CA LEU A 47 -17.04 -16.67 -16.90
C LEU A 47 -15.93 -17.22 -15.99
N LYS A 48 -16.19 -18.34 -15.31
CA LYS A 48 -15.23 -19.03 -14.45
C LYS A 48 -13.89 -19.36 -15.13
N ASN A 49 -13.93 -19.65 -16.43
CA ASN A 49 -12.73 -19.90 -17.25
C ASN A 49 -11.98 -18.61 -17.66
N GLY A 50 -12.39 -17.44 -17.17
CA GLY A 50 -11.80 -16.14 -17.45
C GLY A 50 -12.25 -15.48 -18.76
N ARG A 51 -13.05 -16.16 -19.59
CA ARG A 51 -13.59 -15.56 -20.83
C ARG A 51 -14.59 -14.46 -20.50
N ILE A 52 -14.54 -13.38 -21.29
CA ILE A 52 -15.49 -12.28 -21.20
C ILE A 52 -16.56 -12.46 -22.27
N THR A 53 -17.82 -12.33 -21.88
CA THR A 53 -18.96 -12.34 -22.80
C THR A 53 -19.88 -11.17 -22.52
N ARG A 54 -20.61 -10.71 -23.54
CA ARG A 54 -21.61 -9.64 -23.43
C ARG A 54 -22.97 -10.23 -23.75
N VAL A 55 -23.92 -10.08 -22.84
CA VAL A 55 -25.26 -10.64 -22.96
C VAL A 55 -26.28 -9.52 -22.74
N ALA A 56 -27.30 -9.46 -23.60
CA ALA A 56 -28.39 -8.50 -23.41
C ALA A 56 -29.13 -8.78 -22.10
N VAL A 57 -29.44 -7.75 -21.32
CA VAL A 57 -30.09 -7.90 -20.00
C VAL A 57 -31.43 -8.62 -20.15
N SER A 58 -32.17 -8.34 -21.23
CA SER A 58 -33.43 -9.00 -21.56
C SER A 58 -33.35 -10.52 -21.79
N LYS A 59 -32.15 -11.10 -21.98
CA LYS A 59 -31.98 -12.55 -22.12
C LYS A 59 -31.91 -13.28 -20.78
N PHE A 60 -31.73 -12.56 -19.67
CA PHE A 60 -31.70 -13.16 -18.34
C PHE A 60 -33.11 -13.39 -17.80
N SER A 61 -33.22 -14.29 -16.81
CA SER A 61 -34.44 -14.49 -16.04
C SER A 61 -34.88 -13.18 -15.37
N ASN A 62 -36.17 -13.03 -15.06
CA ASN A 62 -36.68 -11.81 -14.41
C ASN A 62 -35.97 -11.52 -13.07
N SER A 63 -35.63 -12.57 -12.31
CA SER A 63 -34.87 -12.46 -11.06
C SER A 63 -33.46 -11.91 -11.30
N ASP A 64 -32.77 -12.41 -12.32
CA ASP A 64 -31.43 -11.95 -12.66
C ASP A 64 -31.44 -10.56 -13.28
N GLN A 65 -32.48 -10.17 -14.03
CA GLN A 65 -32.66 -8.80 -14.50
C GLN A 65 -32.79 -7.81 -13.33
N ALA A 66 -33.59 -8.15 -12.31
CA ALA A 66 -33.71 -7.34 -11.10
C ALA A 66 -32.37 -7.21 -10.37
N HIS A 67 -31.64 -8.32 -10.23
CA HIS A 67 -30.30 -8.32 -9.63
C HIS A 67 -29.30 -7.47 -10.42
N ILE A 68 -29.27 -7.59 -11.75
CA ILE A 68 -28.38 -6.78 -12.61
C ILE A 68 -28.71 -5.29 -12.45
N LYS A 69 -29.99 -4.93 -12.33
CA LYS A 69 -30.44 -3.54 -12.12
C LYS A 69 -29.97 -3.01 -10.77
N GLU A 70 -30.17 -3.75 -9.68
CA GLU A 70 -29.69 -3.39 -8.34
C GLU A 70 -28.16 -3.24 -8.34
N TRP A 71 -27.46 -4.24 -8.89
CA TRP A 71 -26.01 -4.19 -9.04
C TRP A 71 -25.57 -2.95 -9.82
N TRP A 72 -26.25 -2.60 -10.92
CA TRP A 72 -25.91 -1.40 -11.68
C TRP A 72 -26.11 -0.13 -10.85
N GLN A 73 -27.21 -0.01 -10.09
CA GLN A 73 -27.42 1.14 -9.21
C GLN A 73 -26.31 1.29 -8.17
N GLU A 74 -25.84 0.18 -7.61
CA GLU A 74 -24.76 0.17 -6.62
C GLU A 74 -23.37 0.45 -7.22
N ASN A 75 -23.14 0.14 -8.50
CA ASN A 75 -21.81 0.15 -9.12
C ASN A 75 -21.63 1.24 -10.19
N LYS A 76 -22.70 1.92 -10.63
CA LYS A 76 -22.66 2.96 -11.67
C LYS A 76 -21.71 4.12 -11.35
N ASN A 77 -21.51 4.46 -10.08
CA ASN A 77 -20.64 5.56 -9.66
C ASN A 77 -19.27 5.10 -9.14
N LYS A 78 -19.04 3.79 -9.01
CA LYS A 78 -17.75 3.27 -8.53
C LYS A 78 -16.71 3.39 -9.64
N ILE A 79 -15.53 3.92 -9.28
CA ILE A 79 -14.35 3.97 -10.15
C ILE A 79 -13.26 3.02 -9.64
N THR A 80 -12.40 2.61 -10.55
CA THR A 80 -11.27 1.71 -10.29
C THR A 80 -9.96 2.37 -10.73
N ALA A 81 -8.82 1.77 -10.40
CA ALA A 81 -7.50 2.22 -10.88
C ALA A 81 -7.40 2.41 -12.40
N ARG A 82 -8.20 1.70 -13.20
CA ARG A 82 -8.18 1.81 -14.67
C ARG A 82 -8.92 3.04 -15.20
N ASP A 83 -9.84 3.56 -14.39
CA ASP A 83 -10.68 4.70 -14.74
C ASP A 83 -9.98 6.03 -14.49
N VAL A 84 -8.85 6.02 -13.79
CA VAL A 84 -8.16 7.23 -13.37
C VAL A 84 -6.67 7.18 -13.68
N ARG A 85 -6.07 8.36 -13.85
CA ARG A 85 -4.62 8.50 -13.89
C ARG A 85 -4.19 9.61 -12.97
N LEU A 86 -3.21 9.30 -12.15
CA LEU A 86 -2.64 10.23 -11.20
C LEU A 86 -1.25 10.65 -11.68
N THR A 87 -1.08 11.97 -11.80
CA THR A 87 0.21 12.60 -12.08
C THR A 87 0.65 13.34 -10.84
N ILE A 88 1.87 13.07 -10.38
CA ILE A 88 2.44 13.63 -9.16
C ILE A 88 3.72 14.37 -9.51
N ARG A 89 3.87 15.60 -9.02
CA ARG A 89 5.09 16.39 -9.13
C ARG A 89 5.46 16.96 -7.78
N GLN A 90 6.71 16.75 -7.36
CA GLN A 90 7.25 17.44 -6.21
C GLN A 90 7.60 18.88 -6.59
N LYS A 91 7.24 19.82 -5.73
CA LYS A 91 7.69 21.22 -5.79
C LYS A 91 8.27 21.58 -4.43
N ASN A 92 9.27 22.46 -4.45
CA ASN A 92 9.85 22.99 -3.23
C ASN A 92 10.33 24.42 -3.44
N HIS A 93 10.42 25.16 -2.33
CA HIS A 93 11.00 26.49 -2.30
C HIS A 93 11.69 26.73 -0.96
N PHE A 94 12.64 27.68 -0.92
CA PHE A 94 13.27 28.08 0.33
C PHE A 94 12.33 28.99 1.11
N THR A 95 11.99 28.61 2.34
CA THR A 95 11.37 29.50 3.33
C THR A 95 12.44 30.35 4.02
N LYS A 96 13.67 29.82 4.12
CA LYS A 96 14.87 30.56 4.52
C LYS A 96 16.01 30.24 3.55
N LYS A 97 16.47 31.25 2.81
CA LYS A 97 17.59 31.10 1.85
C LYS A 97 18.86 30.62 2.56
N PRO A 98 19.74 29.89 1.86
CA PRO A 98 21.03 29.49 2.40
C PRO A 98 21.83 30.70 2.89
N GLU A 99 22.16 30.69 4.18
CA GLU A 99 22.96 31.71 4.85
C GLU A 99 24.24 31.05 5.38
N THR A 100 25.40 31.71 5.22
CA THR A 100 26.67 31.26 5.78
C THR A 100 27.22 32.31 6.73
N LYS A 101 27.44 31.94 8.00
CA LYS A 101 28.12 32.77 9.00
C LYS A 101 29.53 32.23 9.22
N ILE A 102 30.53 33.09 9.07
CA ILE A 102 31.95 32.75 9.32
C ILE A 102 32.26 33.04 10.79
N ILE A 103 32.79 32.04 11.49
CA ILE A 103 33.30 32.19 12.86
C ILE A 103 34.83 32.26 12.77
N LYS A 104 35.39 33.44 13.04
CA LYS A 104 36.84 33.70 12.99
C LYS A 104 37.60 32.58 13.73
N ASN A 105 38.54 31.96 13.02
CA ASN A 105 39.45 30.91 13.52
C ASN A 105 38.77 29.65 14.09
N LYS A 106 37.45 29.46 13.93
CA LYS A 106 36.71 28.29 14.44
C LYS A 106 35.94 27.52 13.38
N GLY A 107 35.46 28.18 12.32
CA GLY A 107 34.75 27.50 11.23
C GLY A 107 33.64 28.33 10.62
N ARG A 108 32.60 27.65 10.13
CA ARG A 108 31.42 28.27 9.50
C ARG A 108 30.14 27.54 9.86
N ILE A 109 29.06 28.31 9.99
CA ILE A 109 27.70 27.81 10.15
C ILE A 109 26.94 28.08 8.86
N LYS A 110 26.31 27.05 8.30
CA LYS A 110 25.39 27.16 7.16
C LYS A 110 23.99 26.75 7.60
N THR A 111 22.99 27.58 7.29
CA THR A 111 21.58 27.26 7.55
C THR A 111 20.71 27.51 6.34
N SER A 112 19.69 26.67 6.14
CA SER A 112 18.60 26.91 5.20
C SER A 112 17.34 26.18 5.64
N GLU A 113 16.19 26.67 5.21
CA GLU A 113 14.90 25.99 5.39
C GLU A 113 14.16 25.98 4.05
N SER A 114 13.54 24.85 3.76
CA SER A 114 12.75 24.65 2.56
C SER A 114 11.40 24.04 2.91
N GLU A 115 10.38 24.38 2.15
CA GLU A 115 9.07 23.74 2.21
C GLU A 115 8.83 22.95 0.92
N PHE A 116 8.35 21.72 1.08
CA PHE A 116 8.09 20.77 0.00
C PHE A 116 6.59 20.48 -0.06
N ASN A 117 6.03 20.47 -1.27
CA ASN A 117 4.66 20.06 -1.52
C ASN A 117 4.55 19.18 -2.75
N TYR A 118 3.53 18.32 -2.77
CA TYR A 118 3.21 17.48 -3.92
C TYR A 118 2.04 18.06 -4.67
N LEU A 119 2.27 18.43 -5.93
CA LEU A 119 1.25 18.87 -6.85
C LEU A 119 0.70 17.65 -7.60
N CYS A 120 -0.58 17.40 -7.43
CA CYS A 120 -1.26 16.25 -7.99
C CYS A 120 -2.26 16.69 -9.06
N LYS A 121 -2.39 15.86 -10.10
CA LYS A 121 -3.47 15.93 -11.09
C LYS A 121 -4.09 14.56 -11.22
N LEU A 122 -5.38 14.44 -10.97
CA LEU A 122 -6.17 13.24 -11.14
C LEU A 122 -7.06 13.40 -12.38
N ASP A 123 -6.76 12.64 -13.42
CA ASP A 123 -7.54 12.57 -14.64
C ASP A 123 -8.55 11.42 -14.53
N ASN A 124 -9.82 11.69 -14.85
CA ASN A 124 -10.89 10.70 -14.93
C ASN A 124 -11.13 10.33 -16.38
N TYR A 125 -10.91 9.07 -16.72
CA TYR A 125 -11.20 8.51 -18.04
C TYR A 125 -12.55 7.79 -18.11
N SER A 126 -13.32 7.74 -17.02
CA SER A 126 -14.65 7.14 -17.04
C SER A 126 -15.74 8.14 -17.48
N ALA A 127 -16.88 7.59 -17.88
CA ALA A 127 -18.10 8.37 -18.12
C ALA A 127 -18.84 8.74 -16.81
N LYS A 128 -18.21 8.53 -15.64
CA LYS A 128 -18.84 8.63 -14.32
C LYS A 128 -18.34 9.88 -13.61
N THR A 129 -19.26 10.62 -12.99
CA THR A 129 -18.89 11.68 -12.05
C THR A 129 -18.77 11.07 -10.66
N VAL A 130 -17.69 11.38 -9.95
CA VAL A 130 -17.34 10.78 -8.66
C VAL A 130 -17.21 11.86 -7.60
N ASN A 131 -17.92 11.68 -6.49
CA ASN A 131 -17.79 12.50 -5.30
C ASN A 131 -17.11 11.70 -4.19
N GLY A 132 -16.69 12.36 -3.12
CA GLY A 132 -16.28 11.66 -1.92
C GLY A 132 -14.89 11.04 -1.99
N ILE A 133 -14.05 11.43 -2.96
CA ILE A 133 -12.68 10.91 -3.04
C ILE A 133 -11.85 11.47 -1.88
N LYS A 134 -11.26 10.59 -1.08
CA LYS A 134 -10.29 10.95 -0.03
C LYS A 134 -8.89 10.60 -0.49
N ALA A 135 -7.98 11.57 -0.44
CA ALA A 135 -6.56 11.33 -0.65
C ALA A 135 -5.84 11.26 0.69
N ILE A 136 -4.96 10.27 0.85
CA ILE A 136 -4.06 10.11 1.99
C ILE A 136 -2.63 10.19 1.45
N PHE A 137 -1.83 11.08 2.03
CA PHE A 137 -0.44 11.32 1.68
C PHE A 137 0.45 10.83 2.81
N ASN A 138 1.34 9.88 2.53
CA ASN A 138 2.39 9.42 3.43
C ASN A 138 3.72 10.00 2.93
N ILE A 139 4.17 11.13 3.50
CA ILE A 139 5.41 11.80 3.11
C ILE A 139 6.56 11.28 3.98
N HIS A 140 7.59 10.74 3.35
CA HIS A 140 8.75 10.18 4.05
C HIS A 140 9.88 11.22 4.10
N LYS A 141 10.23 11.62 5.31
CA LYS A 141 11.29 12.58 5.61
C LYS A 141 12.47 11.87 6.28
N ARG A 142 13.63 11.88 5.61
CA ARG A 142 14.88 11.42 6.22
C ARG A 142 15.49 12.55 7.04
N VAL A 143 15.79 12.26 8.30
CA VAL A 143 16.49 13.16 9.21
C VAL A 143 17.86 12.56 9.49
N SER A 144 18.92 13.27 9.07
CA SER A 144 20.32 12.91 9.35
C SER A 144 20.90 13.89 10.35
N LYS A 145 21.41 13.39 11.47
CA LYS A 145 22.04 14.20 12.52
C LYS A 145 23.48 13.73 12.71
N ARG A 146 24.37 14.69 12.96
CA ARG A 146 25.72 14.44 13.45
C ARG A 146 25.97 15.37 14.62
N ASP A 147 26.50 14.81 15.69
CA ASP A 147 26.94 15.52 16.87
C ASP A 147 28.24 14.88 17.40
N LYS A 148 28.64 15.26 18.62
CA LYS A 148 29.83 14.72 19.29
C LYS A 148 29.74 13.21 19.59
N ASN A 149 28.52 12.67 19.66
CA ASN A 149 28.25 11.28 20.03
C ASN A 149 28.14 10.36 18.81
N GLY A 150 28.15 10.92 17.59
CA GLY A 150 28.21 10.16 16.36
C GLY A 150 27.29 10.71 15.28
N SER A 151 26.86 9.82 14.37
CA SER A 151 25.91 10.16 13.31
C SER A 151 24.72 9.22 13.37
N SER A 152 23.52 9.78 13.27
CA SER A 152 22.26 9.04 13.24
C SER A 152 21.44 9.38 12.00
N ARG A 153 20.62 8.42 11.57
CA ARG A 153 19.68 8.58 10.46
C ARG A 153 18.36 7.92 10.84
N GLU A 154 17.29 8.69 10.76
CA GLU A 154 15.93 8.21 10.96
C GLU A 154 15.05 8.61 9.76
N VAL A 155 13.99 7.84 9.51
CA VAL A 155 12.95 8.20 8.55
C VAL A 155 11.68 8.45 9.34
N LYS A 156 11.12 9.64 9.19
CA LYS A 156 9.83 10.04 9.77
C LYS A 156 8.78 10.01 8.67
N ILE A 157 7.58 9.54 9.00
CA ILE A 157 6.43 9.57 8.10
C ILE A 157 5.51 10.67 8.59
N VAL A 158 5.14 11.58 7.69
CA VAL A 158 4.15 12.62 7.92
C VAL A 158 2.91 12.25 7.11
N THR A 159 1.81 12.00 7.81
CA THR A 159 0.57 11.51 7.21
C THR A 159 -0.48 12.59 7.22
N ASN A 160 -0.88 13.03 6.02
CA ASN A 160 -1.89 14.06 5.83
C ASN A 160 -3.02 13.48 4.98
N SER A 161 -4.23 14.00 5.12
CA SER A 161 -5.36 13.56 4.31
C SER A 161 -6.22 14.74 3.89
N MET A 162 -6.84 14.62 2.71
CA MET A 162 -7.76 15.64 2.23
C MET A 162 -8.96 15.01 1.54
N GLN A 163 -10.10 15.68 1.65
CA GLN A 163 -11.27 15.39 0.84
C GLN A 163 -11.12 16.15 -0.48
N LEU A 164 -11.25 15.44 -1.60
CA LEU A 164 -11.18 16.03 -2.94
C LEU A 164 -12.56 16.51 -3.40
N ASP A 165 -12.55 17.55 -4.22
CA ASP A 165 -13.74 18.04 -4.90
C ASP A 165 -14.31 17.01 -5.89
N LEU A 166 -15.53 17.29 -6.36
CA LEU A 166 -16.23 16.49 -7.35
C LEU A 166 -15.38 16.27 -8.61
N LEU A 167 -15.06 15.01 -8.89
CA LEU A 167 -14.34 14.60 -10.09
C LEU A 167 -15.34 14.35 -11.23
N GLN A 168 -15.44 15.33 -12.14
CA GLN A 168 -16.35 15.26 -13.28
C GLN A 168 -16.03 14.07 -14.21
N SER A 169 -17.06 13.55 -14.87
CA SER A 169 -16.89 12.59 -15.97
C SER A 169 -15.94 13.15 -17.03
N LYS A 170 -14.97 12.33 -17.47
CA LYS A 170 -13.95 12.71 -18.45
C LYS A 170 -13.15 13.98 -18.08
N GLY A 171 -13.19 14.38 -16.81
CA GLY A 171 -12.60 15.60 -16.30
C GLY A 171 -11.25 15.38 -15.63
N SER A 172 -10.71 16.46 -15.06
CA SER A 172 -9.47 16.42 -14.28
C SER A 172 -9.57 17.30 -13.06
N LEU A 173 -8.97 16.86 -11.95
CA LEU A 173 -8.87 17.63 -10.72
C LEU A 173 -7.40 17.88 -10.37
N LYS A 174 -7.07 19.12 -10.01
CA LYS A 174 -5.75 19.49 -9.49
C LYS A 174 -5.87 19.76 -8.00
N PHE A 175 -4.92 19.25 -7.23
CA PHE A 175 -4.87 19.43 -5.78
C PHE A 175 -3.41 19.33 -5.31
N ALA A 176 -3.15 19.68 -4.06
CA ALA A 176 -1.81 19.63 -3.50
C ALA A 176 -1.82 19.06 -2.09
N SER A 177 -0.73 18.40 -1.71
CA SER A 177 -0.46 18.10 -0.30
C SER A 177 -0.25 19.40 0.47
N GLU A 178 -0.41 19.32 1.79
CA GLU A 178 0.15 20.33 2.69
C GLU A 178 1.68 20.39 2.54
N GLY A 179 2.24 21.56 2.87
CA GLY A 179 3.67 21.80 2.80
C GLY A 179 4.41 21.17 3.98
N GLU A 180 5.46 20.40 3.69
CA GLU A 180 6.34 19.82 4.70
C GLU A 180 7.68 20.56 4.74
N LYS A 181 8.06 21.07 5.92
CA LYS A 181 9.30 21.81 6.11
C LYS A 181 10.49 20.89 6.36
N CYS A 182 11.62 21.26 5.78
CA CYS A 182 12.91 20.61 5.95
C CYS A 182 13.98 21.64 6.29
N SER A 183 14.70 21.38 7.37
CA SER A 183 15.82 22.20 7.82
C SER A 183 17.17 21.61 7.41
N SER A 184 18.13 22.48 7.12
CA SER A 184 19.54 22.11 7.00
C SER A 184 20.42 23.03 7.85
N LEU A 185 21.29 22.40 8.64
CA LEU A 185 22.32 23.03 9.45
C LEU A 185 23.64 22.29 9.22
N SER A 186 24.71 23.03 8.98
CA SER A 186 26.08 22.54 9.04
C SER A 186 26.90 23.51 9.86
N ASP A 187 27.36 23.07 11.03
CA ASP A 187 28.22 23.83 11.92
C ASP A 187 29.56 23.10 12.01
N THR A 188 30.55 23.61 11.27
CA THR A 188 31.89 23.01 11.27
C THR A 188 32.67 23.31 12.55
N ALA A 189 32.31 24.37 13.28
CA ALA A 189 33.01 24.74 14.51
C ALA A 189 32.68 23.75 15.64
N ASN A 190 31.45 23.24 15.68
CA ASN A 190 31.00 22.27 16.67
C ASN A 190 30.95 20.82 16.16
N ASN A 191 31.39 20.57 14.92
CA ASN A 191 31.24 19.28 14.22
C ASN A 191 29.79 18.75 14.27
N GLN A 192 28.83 19.66 14.05
CA GLN A 192 27.40 19.37 14.11
C GLN A 192 26.76 19.53 12.73
N SER A 193 25.82 18.65 12.41
CA SER A 193 24.99 18.83 11.23
C SER A 193 23.60 18.26 11.42
N LEU A 194 22.60 18.95 10.89
CA LEU A 194 21.25 18.45 10.70
C LEU A 194 20.93 18.56 9.20
N ARG A 195 20.41 17.48 8.63
CA ARG A 195 19.87 17.51 7.29
C ARG A 195 18.56 16.74 7.26
N GLU A 196 17.49 17.48 7.00
CA GLU A 196 16.19 16.92 6.68
C GLU A 196 16.00 16.91 5.17
N THR A 197 15.41 15.83 4.64
CA THR A 197 15.21 15.67 3.21
C THR A 197 13.99 14.81 2.96
N ILE A 198 13.07 15.29 2.13
CA ILE A 198 11.98 14.46 1.62
C ILE A 198 12.58 13.44 0.65
N ILE A 199 12.38 12.16 0.95
CA ILE A 199 12.93 11.04 0.16
C ILE A 199 11.90 10.42 -0.77
N GLY A 200 10.62 10.65 -0.51
CA GLY A 200 9.52 10.20 -1.34
C GLY A 200 8.18 10.32 -0.62
N MET A 201 7.13 9.96 -1.32
CA MET A 201 5.77 9.95 -0.81
C MET A 201 5.00 8.80 -1.45
N GLU A 202 4.14 8.17 -0.67
CA GLU A 202 3.06 7.30 -1.13
C GLU A 202 1.74 8.05 -1.01
N MET A 203 0.90 8.00 -2.06
CA MET A 203 -0.46 8.53 -2.01
C MET A 203 -1.48 7.45 -2.32
N THR A 204 -2.49 7.34 -1.45
CA THR A 204 -3.62 6.43 -1.64
C THR A 204 -4.91 7.22 -1.80
N LEU A 205 -5.69 6.88 -2.82
CA LEU A 205 -7.00 7.43 -3.10
C LEU A 205 -8.09 6.43 -2.70
N TYR A 206 -9.09 6.91 -1.96
CA TYR A 206 -10.27 6.13 -1.58
C TYR A 206 -11.53 6.77 -2.14
N ALA A 207 -12.49 5.98 -2.61
CA ALA A 207 -13.87 6.41 -2.88
C ALA A 207 -14.82 5.42 -2.23
N ASP A 208 -15.86 5.93 -1.58
CA ASP A 208 -16.84 5.12 -0.84
C ASP A 208 -16.17 4.13 0.15
N GLY A 209 -15.09 4.57 0.79
CA GLY A 209 -14.30 3.77 1.74
C GLY A 209 -13.45 2.66 1.10
N LYS A 210 -13.41 2.54 -0.24
CA LYS A 210 -12.60 1.56 -0.96
C LYS A 210 -11.40 2.20 -1.63
N GLU A 211 -10.26 1.53 -1.55
CA GLU A 211 -9.06 1.95 -2.26
C GLU A 211 -9.29 1.90 -3.78
N ILE A 212 -8.98 3.00 -4.45
CA ILE A 212 -9.04 3.14 -5.90
C ILE A 212 -7.65 2.92 -6.50
N LEU A 213 -6.64 3.58 -5.91
CA LEU A 213 -5.28 3.66 -6.43
C LEU A 213 -4.31 4.01 -5.31
N THR A 214 -3.18 3.31 -5.26
CA THR A 214 -1.99 3.70 -4.50
C THR A 214 -0.84 3.97 -5.46
N GLN A 215 -0.15 5.09 -5.32
CA GLN A 215 0.98 5.46 -6.17
C GLN A 215 2.09 6.17 -5.39
N CYS A 216 3.33 5.80 -5.69
CA CYS A 216 4.53 6.40 -5.12
C CYS A 216 5.09 7.53 -6.01
N HIS A 217 5.76 8.50 -5.37
CA HIS A 217 6.63 9.46 -6.02
C HIS A 217 7.94 9.65 -5.23
N PRO A 218 9.12 9.51 -5.87
CA PRO A 218 9.32 9.06 -7.25
C PRO A 218 8.84 7.62 -7.47
N GLU A 219 8.66 7.19 -8.72
CA GLU A 219 8.09 5.87 -9.05
C GLU A 219 8.87 4.69 -8.43
N ASN A 220 10.19 4.85 -8.27
CA ASN A 220 11.06 3.85 -7.66
C ASN A 220 11.06 3.88 -6.11
N PHE A 221 10.24 4.73 -5.49
CA PHE A 221 10.21 4.86 -4.04
C PHE A 221 9.63 3.63 -3.33
N SER A 222 8.73 2.89 -3.97
CA SER A 222 8.21 1.61 -3.44
C SER A 222 9.34 0.62 -3.14
N ARG A 223 10.29 0.45 -4.06
CA ARG A 223 11.47 -0.38 -3.87
C ARG A 223 12.31 0.08 -2.67
N PHE A 224 12.41 1.39 -2.45
CA PHE A 224 13.11 1.90 -1.28
C PHE A 224 12.40 1.50 0.02
N LEU A 225 11.06 1.53 0.06
CA LEU A 225 10.29 1.10 1.24
C LEU A 225 10.52 -0.39 1.54
N GLU A 226 10.41 -1.24 0.53
CA GLU A 226 10.69 -2.69 0.65
C GLU A 226 12.11 -2.95 1.19
N GLU A 227 13.11 -2.20 0.70
CA GLU A 227 14.49 -2.32 1.17
C GLU A 227 14.67 -1.83 2.62
N GLN A 228 13.90 -0.83 3.08
CA GLN A 228 13.94 -0.40 4.48
C GLN A 228 13.29 -1.43 5.41
N GLU A 229 12.13 -1.96 5.03
CA GLU A 229 11.43 -3.00 5.79
C GLU A 229 12.33 -4.23 5.97
N ALA A 230 12.90 -4.76 4.88
CA ALA A 230 13.80 -5.89 4.94
C ALA A 230 15.07 -5.64 5.78
N ARG A 231 15.53 -4.39 5.86
CA ARG A 231 16.66 -4.02 6.74
C ARG A 231 16.25 -3.97 8.20
N ASN A 232 15.05 -3.51 8.50
CA ASN A 232 14.54 -3.45 9.86
C ASN A 232 14.29 -4.86 10.40
N GLU A 233 13.64 -5.73 9.61
CA GLU A 233 13.46 -7.15 9.96
C GLU A 233 14.80 -7.84 10.27
N LYS A 234 15.81 -7.63 9.43
CA LYS A 234 17.16 -8.20 9.68
C LYS A 234 17.78 -7.69 10.97
N LYS A 235 17.56 -6.42 11.33
CA LYS A 235 18.06 -5.84 12.58
C LYS A 235 17.32 -6.41 13.78
N GLU A 236 16.01 -6.57 13.69
CA GLU A 236 15.20 -7.18 14.76
C GLU A 236 15.65 -8.62 15.02
N ILE A 237 15.80 -9.42 13.97
CA ILE A 237 16.33 -10.79 14.08
C ILE A 237 17.74 -10.79 14.70
N ALA A 238 18.62 -9.87 14.28
CA ALA A 238 19.97 -9.79 14.83
C ALA A 238 19.98 -9.38 16.31
N ASN A 239 19.06 -8.50 16.72
CA ASN A 239 18.89 -8.10 18.11
C ASN A 239 18.33 -9.24 18.96
N GLU A 240 17.34 -9.98 18.46
CA GLU A 240 16.80 -11.18 19.13
C GLU A 240 17.90 -12.22 19.37
N ILE A 241 18.70 -12.53 18.34
CA ILE A 241 19.87 -13.42 18.47
C ILE A 241 20.88 -12.89 19.49
N ARG A 242 21.06 -11.57 19.58
CA ARG A 242 22.01 -10.97 20.52
C ARG A 242 21.51 -11.06 21.97
N GLU A 243 20.23 -10.81 22.22
CA GLU A 243 19.63 -10.96 23.54
C GLU A 243 19.62 -12.44 23.98
N ASP A 244 19.28 -13.36 23.08
CA ASP A 244 19.37 -14.82 23.33
C ASP A 244 20.79 -15.23 23.76
N ASN A 245 21.81 -14.73 23.05
CA ASN A 245 23.20 -15.04 23.38
C ASN A 245 23.67 -14.35 24.67
N LYS A 246 23.09 -13.21 25.02
CA LYS A 246 23.38 -12.50 26.27
C LYS A 246 22.78 -13.22 27.47
N ASP A 247 21.55 -13.73 27.36
CA ASP A 247 20.95 -14.59 28.39
C ASP A 247 21.72 -15.92 28.57
N ILE A 248 22.31 -16.45 27.49
CA ILE A 248 23.25 -17.60 27.56
C ILE A 248 24.55 -17.22 28.29
N ALA A 249 25.10 -16.02 28.03
CA ALA A 249 26.34 -15.55 28.64
C ALA A 249 26.19 -15.14 30.12
N ASP A 250 25.03 -14.60 30.50
CA ASP A 250 24.71 -14.16 31.87
C ASP A 250 24.29 -15.33 32.79
N GLY A 251 24.42 -16.58 32.34
CA GLY A 251 24.25 -17.75 33.19
C GLY A 251 22.81 -18.02 33.66
N LYS A 252 21.80 -17.40 33.03
CA LYS A 252 20.38 -17.67 33.33
C LYS A 252 19.93 -19.00 32.70
N ARG A 253 20.51 -20.10 33.15
CA ARG A 253 19.84 -21.42 33.09
C ARG A 253 19.64 -21.93 34.50
N ASN A 254 18.36 -22.19 34.79
CA ASN A 254 17.90 -22.92 35.95
C ASN A 254 18.60 -24.29 35.99
N SER A 255 18.94 -24.70 37.21
CA SER A 255 19.62 -25.91 37.62
C SER A 255 18.96 -27.21 37.12
N SER A 256 19.32 -27.67 35.93
CA SER A 256 19.25 -29.10 35.56
C SER A 256 20.11 -29.33 34.33
N GLY A 257 21.38 -29.66 34.58
CA GLY A 257 22.39 -29.90 33.56
C GLY A 257 22.13 -31.16 32.72
N GLN A 258 22.74 -31.14 31.54
CA GLN A 258 23.00 -32.28 30.65
C GLN A 258 21.78 -32.94 29.99
N GLY A 259 21.42 -32.42 28.80
CA GLY A 259 20.53 -33.10 27.85
C GLY A 259 20.13 -32.26 26.63
N ARG A 260 19.97 -30.94 26.77
CA ARG A 260 19.28 -30.11 25.73
C ARG A 260 20.16 -29.48 24.64
N LYS A 261 21.49 -29.49 24.75
CA LYS A 261 22.36 -28.71 23.86
C LYS A 261 22.34 -29.24 22.41
N TYR A 262 22.25 -30.56 22.23
CA TYR A 262 22.15 -31.19 20.91
C TYR A 262 20.78 -30.96 20.26
N ASP A 263 19.71 -31.08 21.04
CA ASP A 263 18.34 -30.91 20.54
C ASP A 263 18.01 -29.45 20.18
N GLU A 264 18.56 -28.48 20.91
CA GLU A 264 18.42 -27.05 20.58
C GLU A 264 19.25 -26.63 19.37
N ASP A 265 20.43 -27.20 19.17
CA ASP A 265 21.23 -26.95 17.95
C ASP A 265 20.53 -27.55 16.72
N VAL A 266 19.96 -28.75 16.83
CA VAL A 266 19.15 -29.38 15.78
C VAL A 266 17.85 -28.61 15.53
N ALA A 267 17.16 -28.14 16.58
CA ALA A 267 15.95 -27.32 16.44
C ALA A 267 16.25 -25.95 15.81
N ARG A 268 17.40 -25.34 16.12
CA ARG A 268 17.86 -24.07 15.54
C ARG A 268 18.20 -24.23 14.07
N ASP A 269 18.89 -25.30 13.69
CA ASP A 269 19.21 -25.56 12.29
C ASP A 269 17.95 -25.89 11.48
N LYS A 270 16.99 -26.60 12.10
CA LYS A 270 15.66 -26.85 11.51
C LYS A 270 14.84 -25.58 11.32
N ARG A 271 14.87 -24.64 12.28
CA ARG A 271 14.21 -23.33 12.15
C ARG A 271 14.87 -22.46 11.08
N LYS A 272 16.22 -22.46 11.00
CA LYS A 272 16.94 -21.75 9.94
C LYS A 272 16.63 -22.28 8.55
N ARG A 273 16.56 -23.61 8.38
CA ARG A 273 16.14 -24.22 7.11
C ARG A 273 14.69 -23.91 6.78
N ALA A 274 13.77 -24.04 7.74
CA ALA A 274 12.36 -23.70 7.53
C ALA A 274 12.16 -22.22 7.15
N ALA A 275 12.94 -21.30 7.74
CA ALA A 275 12.92 -19.89 7.37
C ALA A 275 13.50 -19.65 5.97
N ALA A 276 14.60 -20.33 5.60
CA ALA A 276 15.17 -20.26 4.26
C ALA A 276 14.21 -20.80 3.20
N ASP A 277 13.55 -21.93 3.47
CA ASP A 277 12.56 -22.54 2.61
C ASP A 277 11.31 -21.66 2.46
N ALA A 278 10.83 -21.03 3.54
CA ALA A 278 9.72 -20.08 3.48
C ALA A 278 10.05 -18.84 2.64
N VAL A 279 11.30 -18.35 2.71
CA VAL A 279 11.77 -17.23 1.88
C VAL A 279 11.91 -17.66 0.41
N ALA A 280 12.41 -18.86 0.15
CA ALA A 280 12.50 -19.41 -1.20
C ALA A 280 11.11 -19.61 -1.81
N GLN A 281 10.15 -20.13 -1.04
CA GLN A 281 8.76 -20.31 -1.44
C GLN A 281 8.10 -18.96 -1.77
N ARG A 282 8.26 -17.95 -0.91
CA ARG A 282 7.73 -16.60 -1.16
C ARG A 282 8.31 -15.96 -2.43
N LYS A 283 9.62 -16.13 -2.67
CA LYS A 283 10.25 -15.66 -3.92
C LYS A 283 9.74 -16.41 -5.14
N ALA A 284 9.51 -17.71 -5.03
CA ALA A 284 8.93 -18.51 -6.12
C ALA A 284 7.49 -18.10 -6.41
N ASP A 285 6.67 -17.86 -5.38
CA ASP A 285 5.29 -17.41 -5.50
C ASP A 285 5.22 -16.00 -6.11
N GLU A 286 6.12 -15.09 -5.70
CA GLU A 286 6.22 -13.74 -6.25
C GLU A 286 6.68 -13.76 -7.72
N GLN A 287 7.65 -14.61 -8.07
CA GLN A 287 8.10 -14.80 -9.45
C GLN A 287 6.98 -15.39 -10.31
N ALA A 288 6.24 -16.38 -9.81
CA ALA A 288 5.08 -16.94 -10.48
C ALA A 288 3.95 -15.89 -10.66
N ALA A 289 3.77 -14.98 -9.71
CA ALA A 289 2.83 -13.85 -9.83
C ALA A 289 3.29 -12.83 -10.89
N ARG A 290 4.59 -12.53 -10.96
CA ARG A 290 5.19 -11.68 -11.99
C ARG A 290 5.04 -12.30 -13.38
N ASP A 291 5.31 -13.59 -13.51
CA ASP A 291 5.19 -14.30 -14.79
C ASP A 291 3.73 -14.39 -15.26
N LYS A 292 2.78 -14.66 -14.35
CA LYS A 292 1.33 -14.57 -14.65
C LYS A 292 0.89 -13.17 -15.08
N ASN A 293 1.46 -12.12 -14.50
CA ASN A 293 1.15 -10.74 -14.90
C ASN A 293 1.77 -10.39 -16.27
N LYS A 294 2.97 -10.91 -16.57
CA LYS A 294 3.65 -10.75 -17.86
C LYS A 294 2.93 -11.50 -18.99
N GLU A 295 2.43 -12.71 -18.72
CA GLU A 295 1.64 -13.50 -19.66
C GLU A 295 0.27 -12.85 -19.94
N LYS A 296 -0.39 -12.31 -18.89
CA LYS A 296 -1.60 -11.48 -19.06
C LYS A 296 -1.36 -10.20 -19.86
N PHE A 297 -0.16 -9.63 -19.80
CA PHE A 297 0.22 -8.45 -20.58
C PHE A 297 0.45 -8.82 -22.06
N ASN A 298 1.14 -9.92 -22.33
CA ASN A 298 1.42 -10.38 -23.69
C ASN A 298 0.16 -10.90 -24.42
N ASN A 299 -0.75 -11.59 -23.73
CA ASN A 299 -2.04 -12.01 -24.30
C ASN A 299 -3.02 -10.86 -24.54
N ARG A 300 -2.69 -9.63 -24.14
CA ARG A 300 -3.47 -8.41 -24.44
C ARG A 300 -2.91 -7.61 -25.62
N GLN A 301 -1.75 -8.01 -26.14
CA GLN A 301 -1.06 -7.39 -27.29
C GLN A 301 -1.18 -8.23 -28.57
N ARG A 302 -1.89 -9.37 -28.50
CA ARG A 302 -2.36 -10.17 -29.64
C ARG A 302 -3.88 -10.07 -29.71
#